data_AF-A0A945ZND4-F1
#
_entry.id   AF-A0A945ZND4-F1
#
_cell.length_a   1.000
_cell.length_b   1.000
_cell.length_c   1.000
_cell.angle_alpha   90.00
_cell.angle_beta   90.00
_cell.angle_gamma   90.00
#
_symmetry.space_group_name_H-M   'P 1'
#
loop_
_entity.id
_entity.type
_entity.pdbx_description
1 polymer ?
#
loop_
_entity_poly.entity_id
_entity_poly.type
_entity_poly.pdbx_seq_one_letter_code
_entity_poly.pdbx_strand_id
1 'polypeptide(L)'
;MNATFALTDYVIFFVYAALILGVGLWVSRNKEGKEKSAEDYFLASKSLPWWAIGASLIAANISAEQFIGMSGSGFSLGLAIASYEWMAAITLLIVGKFFLPIFIEKGLYTIPEFVEKRYSTQLKTILAVFW
;
A
#
# COMPACT_ATOMS: atom_id res chain seq x y z
N MET A 1 37.31 8.21 4.22
CA MET A 1 36.31 7.90 3.17
C MET A 1 35.71 9.21 2.70
N ASN A 2 36.04 9.67 1.50
CA ASN A 2 35.35 10.82 0.91
C ASN A 2 34.02 10.32 0.35
N ALA A 3 32.96 10.40 1.16
CA ALA A 3 31.60 10.09 0.74
C ALA A 3 31.01 11.30 0.00
N THR A 4 31.57 11.63 -1.16
CA THR A 4 31.03 12.68 -2.02
C THR A 4 30.33 12.00 -3.19
N PHE A 5 29.04 12.29 -3.36
CA PHE A 5 28.24 11.78 -4.48
C PHE A 5 28.91 12.13 -5.81
N ALA A 6 29.01 11.15 -6.70
CA ALA A 6 29.49 11.38 -8.04
C ALA A 6 28.45 12.16 -8.84
N LEU A 7 28.89 12.90 -9.85
CA LEU A 7 27.98 13.60 -10.77
C LEU A 7 26.98 12.62 -11.42
N THR A 8 27.39 11.38 -11.68
CA THR A 8 26.54 10.30 -12.17
C THR A 8 25.39 9.97 -11.22
N ASP A 9 25.61 9.98 -9.90
CA ASP A 9 24.57 9.68 -8.91
C ASP A 9 23.46 10.74 -8.94
N TYR A 10 23.85 12.02 -9.04
CA TYR A 10 22.91 13.12 -9.20
C TYR A 10 22.10 13.01 -10.49
N VAL A 11 22.76 12.70 -11.61
CA VAL A 11 22.07 12.53 -12.89
C VAL A 11 21.03 11.42 -12.80
N ILE A 12 21.38 10.26 -12.25
CA ILE A 12 20.45 9.14 -12.08
C ILE A 12 19.27 9.55 -11.19
N PHE A 13 19.54 10.22 -10.07
CA PHE A 13 18.49 10.69 -9.15
C PHE A 13 17.50 11.64 -9.83
N PHE A 14 17.98 12.66 -10.52
CA PHE A 14 17.12 13.64 -11.18
C PHE A 14 16.35 13.04 -12.36
N VAL A 15 16.96 12.12 -13.13
CA VAL A 15 16.28 11.41 -14.21
C VAL A 15 15.15 10.54 -13.65
N TYR A 16 15.40 9.80 -12.56
CA TYR A 16 14.38 8.99 -11.90
C TYR A 16 13.21 9.84 -11.38
N ALA A 17 13.51 10.96 -10.71
CA ALA A 17 12.49 11.88 -10.22
C ALA A 17 11.67 12.49 -11.38
N ALA A 18 12.34 12.92 -12.44
CA ALA A 18 11.67 13.46 -13.63
C ALA A 18 10.80 12.42 -14.33
N LEU A 19 11.21 11.15 -14.39
CA LEU A 19 10.41 10.06 -14.95
C LEU A 19 9.14 9.81 -14.13
N ILE A 20 9.24 9.73 -12.80
CA ILE A 20 8.06 9.53 -11.93
C ILE A 20 7.08 10.69 -12.09
N LEU A 21 7.58 11.93 -12.04
CA LEU A 21 6.76 13.13 -12.22
C LEU A 21 6.15 13.17 -13.62
N GLY A 22 6.93 12.84 -14.65
CA GLY A 22 6.48 12.80 -16.04
C GLY A 22 5.37 11.78 -16.27
N VAL A 23 5.54 10.56 -15.77
CA VAL A 23 4.50 9.51 -15.83
C VAL A 23 3.28 9.92 -15.03
N GLY A 24 3.46 10.44 -13.81
CA GLY A 24 2.37 10.91 -12.96
C GLY A 24 1.55 12.00 -13.63
N LEU A 25 2.19 13.02 -14.21
CA LEU A 25 1.53 14.09 -14.95
C LEU A 25 0.87 13.59 -16.24
N TRP A 26 1.51 12.67 -16.96
CA TRP A 26 0.96 12.10 -18.19
C TRP A 26 -0.28 11.24 -17.94
N VAL A 27 -0.27 10.42 -16.90
CA VAL A 27 -1.42 9.57 -16.49
C VAL A 27 -2.54 10.41 -15.85
N SER A 28 -2.17 11.45 -15.10
CA SER A 28 -3.12 12.39 -14.47
C SER A 28 -3.83 13.28 -15.49
N ARG A 29 -3.18 13.58 -16.64
CA ARG A 29 -3.84 14.28 -17.74
C ARG A 29 -4.98 13.43 -18.31
N ASN A 30 -6.20 13.94 -18.16
CA ASN A 30 -7.38 13.33 -18.76
C ASN A 30 -7.25 13.36 -20.29
N LYS A 31 -7.49 12.23 -20.95
CA LYS A 31 -7.78 12.23 -22.39
C LYS A 31 -9.06 13.04 -22.60
N GLU A 32 -9.00 14.04 -23.48
CA GLU A 32 -10.14 14.86 -23.86
C GLU A 32 -11.36 13.97 -24.16
N GLY A 33 -12.45 14.17 -23.42
CA GLY A 33 -13.74 13.52 -23.69
C GLY A 33 -14.14 12.29 -22.85
N LYS A 34 -13.42 11.91 -21.79
CA LYS A 34 -13.89 10.87 -20.84
C LYS A 34 -13.86 11.36 -19.40
N GLU A 35 -15.03 11.65 -18.82
CA GLU A 35 -15.18 11.76 -17.38
C GLU A 35 -14.88 10.39 -16.76
N LYS A 36 -13.74 10.26 -16.08
CA LYS A 36 -13.45 9.08 -15.27
C LYS A 36 -14.30 9.21 -14.00
N SER A 37 -15.38 8.44 -13.90
CA SER A 37 -16.13 8.31 -12.64
C SER A 37 -15.18 7.86 -11.53
N ALA A 38 -15.38 8.31 -10.30
CA ALA A 38 -14.65 7.81 -9.14
C ALA A 38 -14.71 6.28 -9.06
N GLU A 39 -15.80 5.67 -9.53
CA GLU A 39 -15.95 4.21 -9.62
C GLU A 39 -14.96 3.57 -10.60
N ASP A 40 -14.67 4.17 -11.76
CA ASP A 40 -13.67 3.61 -12.69
C ASP A 40 -12.24 3.72 -12.14
N TYR A 41 -11.97 4.76 -11.35
CA TYR A 41 -10.66 4.98 -10.74
C TYR A 41 -10.42 4.07 -9.53
N PHE A 42 -11.46 3.77 -8.73
CA PHE A 42 -11.35 2.95 -7.52
C PHE A 42 -11.67 1.46 -7.72
N LEU A 43 -12.59 1.10 -8.62
CA LEU A 43 -13.05 -0.29 -8.75
C LEU A 43 -12.29 -1.10 -9.80
N ALA A 44 -11.48 -0.48 -10.68
CA ALA A 44 -10.80 -1.16 -11.79
C ALA A 44 -11.68 -2.26 -12.42
N SER A 45 -12.97 -1.93 -12.61
CA SER A 45 -14.03 -2.78 -13.14
C SER A 45 -14.15 -4.20 -12.55
N LYS A 46 -13.77 -4.44 -11.28
CA LYS A 46 -13.80 -5.78 -10.63
C LYS A 46 -13.06 -6.88 -11.42
N SER A 47 -12.19 -6.52 -12.37
CA SER A 47 -11.56 -7.45 -13.32
C SER A 47 -10.07 -7.63 -13.09
N LEU A 48 -9.54 -7.16 -11.94
CA LEU A 48 -8.14 -7.32 -11.61
C LEU A 48 -7.82 -8.80 -11.39
N PRO A 49 -6.82 -9.36 -12.09
CA PRO A 49 -6.42 -10.74 -11.88
C PRO A 49 -5.78 -10.90 -10.50
N TRP A 50 -5.88 -12.11 -9.94
CA TRP A 50 -5.44 -12.41 -8.56
C TRP A 50 -3.97 -12.03 -8.29
N TRP A 51 -3.09 -12.15 -9.29
CA TRP A 51 -1.68 -11.80 -9.16
C TRP A 51 -1.47 -10.29 -9.06
N ALA A 52 -2.30 -9.48 -9.73
CA ALA A 52 -2.24 -8.02 -9.65
C ALA A 52 -2.73 -7.53 -8.28
N ILE A 53 -3.78 -8.15 -7.75
CA ILE A 53 -4.29 -7.89 -6.39
C ILE A 53 -3.20 -8.24 -5.36
N GLY A 54 -2.61 -9.42 -5.45
CA GLY A 54 -1.54 -9.85 -4.55
C GLY A 54 -0.31 -8.93 -4.61
N ALA A 55 0.17 -8.60 -5.81
CA ALA A 55 1.29 -7.68 -5.99
C ALA A 55 1.00 -6.29 -5.43
N SER A 56 -0.21 -5.77 -5.62
CA SER A 56 -0.63 -4.48 -5.05
C SER A 56 -0.65 -4.49 -3.52
N LEU A 57 -1.10 -5.59 -2.90
CA LEU A 57 -1.12 -5.73 -1.44
C LEU A 57 0.29 -5.72 -0.85
N ILE A 58 1.24 -6.43 -1.48
CA ILE A 58 2.64 -6.42 -1.06
C ILE A 58 3.25 -5.03 -1.31
N ALA A 59 3.05 -4.45 -2.50
CA ALA A 59 3.59 -3.13 -2.84
C ALA A 59 3.09 -2.02 -1.90
N ALA A 60 1.84 -2.11 -1.42
CA ALA A 60 1.29 -1.17 -0.45
C ALA A 60 1.92 -1.29 0.96
N ASN A 61 2.49 -2.46 1.29
CA ASN A 61 3.15 -2.69 2.57
C ASN A 61 4.65 -2.35 2.54
N ILE A 62 5.30 -2.42 1.37
CA ILE A 62 6.72 -2.10 1.23
C ILE A 62 6.93 -0.59 1.19
N SER A 63 7.63 -0.07 2.21
CA SER A 63 7.99 1.34 2.33
C SER A 63 9.49 1.52 2.58
N ALA A 64 9.97 2.77 2.55
CA ALA A 64 11.36 3.09 2.89
C ALA A 64 11.73 2.66 4.33
N GLU A 65 10.75 2.67 5.24
CA GLU A 65 10.90 2.15 6.60
C GLU A 65 11.20 0.64 6.59
N GLN A 66 10.49 -0.12 5.76
CA GLN A 66 10.76 -1.55 5.62
C GLN A 66 12.18 -1.81 5.11
N PHE A 67 12.67 -1.01 4.16
CA PHE A 67 14.02 -1.18 3.62
C PHE A 67 15.12 -0.84 4.62
N ILE A 68 15.03 0.32 5.29
CA ILE A 68 16.10 0.80 6.18
C ILE A 68 15.95 0.20 7.58
N GLY A 69 14.74 0.22 8.12
CA GLY A 69 14.41 -0.26 9.46
C GLY A 69 14.61 -1.76 9.61
N MET A 70 14.04 -2.58 8.72
CA MET A 70 14.20 -4.05 8.81
C MET A 70 15.63 -4.47 8.56
N SER A 71 16.39 -3.77 7.70
CA SER A 71 17.83 -4.04 7.51
C SER A 71 18.62 -3.71 8.78
N GLY A 72 18.29 -2.63 9.48
CA GLY A 72 18.87 -2.29 10.78
C GLY A 72 18.57 -3.33 11.86
N SER A 73 17.31 -3.79 11.94
CA SER A 73 16.92 -4.90 12.79
C SER A 73 17.58 -6.21 12.38
N GLY A 74 17.80 -6.45 11.09
CA GLY A 74 18.55 -7.60 10.58
C GLY A 74 20.02 -7.58 10.97
N PHE A 75 20.63 -6.40 11.06
CA PHE A 75 22.01 -6.27 11.58
C PHE A 75 22.11 -6.63 13.07
N SER A 76 21.12 -6.27 13.88
CA SER A 76 21.12 -6.52 15.33
C SER A 76 20.59 -7.90 15.72
N LEU A 77 19.50 -8.36 15.09
CA LEU A 77 18.77 -9.59 15.42
C LEU A 77 18.99 -10.72 14.40
N GLY A 78 19.68 -10.47 13.29
CA GLY A 78 19.89 -11.46 12.24
C GLY A 78 18.59 -11.86 11.55
N LEU A 79 18.47 -13.15 11.19
CA LEU A 79 17.31 -13.68 10.48
C LEU A 79 16.01 -13.69 11.32
N ALA A 80 16.10 -13.50 12.63
CA ALA A 80 14.94 -13.54 13.51
C ALA A 80 13.85 -12.53 13.12
N ILE A 81 14.23 -11.36 12.57
CA ILE A 81 13.29 -10.34 12.09
C ILE A 81 12.39 -10.85 10.95
N ALA A 82 12.85 -11.81 10.14
CA ALA A 82 12.06 -12.40 9.06
C ALA A 82 10.83 -13.17 9.57
N SER A 83 10.80 -13.52 10.86
CA SER A 83 9.64 -14.14 11.49
C SER A 83 8.38 -13.25 11.41
N TYR A 84 8.55 -11.92 11.39
CA TYR A 84 7.43 -10.99 11.18
C TYR A 84 6.76 -11.20 9.82
N GLU A 85 7.55 -11.31 8.76
CA GLU A 85 7.06 -11.53 7.40
C GLU A 85 6.41 -12.92 7.24
N TRP A 86 7.01 -13.95 7.83
CA TRP A 86 6.45 -15.30 7.79
C TRP A 86 5.12 -15.40 8.53
N MET A 87 4.99 -14.72 9.67
CA MET A 87 3.72 -14.61 10.40
C MET A 87 2.69 -13.79 9.62
N ALA A 88 3.09 -12.66 9.04
CA ALA A 88 2.21 -11.85 8.21
C ALA A 88 1.62 -12.67 7.03
N ALA A 89 2.42 -13.50 6.37
CA ALA A 89 1.96 -14.36 5.29
C ALA A 89 0.84 -15.33 5.75
N ILE A 90 1.01 -15.98 6.90
CA ILE A 90 -0.01 -16.88 7.46
C ILE A 90 -1.25 -16.09 7.88
N THR A 91 -1.08 -14.94 8.53
CA THR A 91 -2.19 -14.07 8.92
C THR A 91 -3.00 -13.60 7.72
N LEU A 92 -2.35 -13.26 6.60
CA LEU A 92 -3.03 -12.87 5.36
C LEU A 92 -3.91 -14.00 4.80
N LEU A 93 -3.47 -15.26 4.88
CA LEU A 93 -4.31 -16.40 4.49
C LEU A 93 -5.56 -16.53 5.37
N ILE A 94 -5.41 -16.33 6.68
CA ILE A 94 -6.53 -16.37 7.64
C ILE A 94 -7.50 -15.21 7.37
N VAL A 95 -6.99 -13.99 7.20
CA VAL A 95 -7.80 -12.81 6.88
C VAL A 95 -8.53 -13.00 5.56
N GLY A 96 -7.84 -13.46 4.51
CA GLY A 96 -8.45 -13.72 3.20
C GLY A 96 -9.55 -14.78 3.24
N LYS A 97 -9.38 -15.84 4.04
CA LYS A 97 -10.36 -16.93 4.13
C LYS A 97 -11.55 -16.62 5.02
N PHE A 98 -11.33 -15.97 6.17
CA PHE A 98 -12.36 -15.84 7.21
C PHE A 98 -12.92 -14.44 7.34
N PHE A 99 -12.08 -13.40 7.21
CA PHE A 99 -12.51 -12.02 7.41
C PHE A 99 -13.06 -11.44 6.11
N LEU A 100 -12.33 -11.58 5.00
CA LEU A 100 -12.69 -10.97 3.72
C LEU A 100 -14.13 -11.31 3.26
N PRO A 101 -14.63 -12.56 3.37
CA PRO A 101 -16.02 -12.86 3.00
C PRO A 101 -17.05 -12.04 3.80
N ILE A 102 -16.80 -11.82 5.09
CA ILE A 102 -17.69 -11.06 5.98
C ILE A 102 -17.77 -9.58 5.54
N PHE A 103 -16.63 -8.99 5.18
CA PHE A 103 -16.58 -7.60 4.72
C PHE A 103 -17.32 -7.43 3.39
N ILE A 104 -17.12 -8.36 2.45
CA ILE A 104 -17.77 -8.33 1.14
C ILE A 104 -19.29 -8.57 1.28
N GLU A 105 -19.71 -9.55 2.08
CA GLU A 105 -21.14 -9.88 2.28
C GLU A 105 -21.91 -8.72 2.94
N LYS A 106 -21.27 -8.00 3.87
CA LYS A 106 -21.86 -6.83 4.54
C LYS A 106 -21.69 -5.51 3.78
N GLY A 107 -21.08 -5.54 2.59
CA GLY A 107 -20.83 -4.36 1.77
C GLY A 107 -20.02 -3.29 2.52
N LEU A 108 -19.00 -3.72 3.27
CA LEU A 108 -18.09 -2.85 4.02
C LEU A 108 -16.83 -2.58 3.20
N TYR A 109 -16.51 -1.31 2.98
CA TYR A 109 -15.37 -0.91 2.14
C TYR A 109 -14.20 -0.34 2.93
N THR A 110 -14.44 0.16 4.14
CA THR A 110 -13.39 0.77 4.97
C THR A 110 -13.44 0.25 6.41
N ILE A 111 -12.29 0.25 7.10
CA ILE A 111 -12.20 -0.15 8.51
C ILE A 111 -13.02 0.78 9.43
N PRO A 112 -12.97 2.12 9.26
CA PRO A 112 -13.83 3.02 10.05
C PRO A 112 -15.33 2.75 9.87
N GLU A 113 -15.76 2.40 8.66
CA GLU A 113 -17.16 2.00 8.38
C GLU A 113 -17.53 0.70 9.13
N PHE A 114 -16.64 -0.29 9.17
CA PHE A 114 -16.85 -1.50 9.96
C PHE A 114 -17.05 -1.17 11.44
N VAL A 115 -16.21 -0.30 12.00
CA VAL A 115 -16.31 0.10 13.41
C VAL A 115 -17.62 0.83 13.70
N GLU A 116 -18.04 1.72 12.80
CA GLU A 116 -19.31 2.44 12.94
C GLU A 116 -20.51 1.51 12.90
N LYS A 117 -20.57 0.58 11.93
CA LYS A 117 -21.68 -0.39 11.86
C LYS A 117 -21.67 -1.40 13.01
N ARG A 118 -20.50 -1.71 13.58
CA ARG A 118 -20.36 -2.73 14.64
C ARG A 118 -20.48 -2.18 16.06
N TYR A 119 -20.04 -0.94 16.30
CA TYR A 119 -19.91 -0.36 17.62
C TYR A 119 -20.64 0.98 17.74
N SER A 120 -20.01 2.08 17.30
CA SER A 120 -20.60 3.43 17.36
C SER A 120 -19.81 4.42 16.51
N THR A 121 -20.48 5.51 16.11
CA THR A 121 -19.84 6.64 15.40
C THR A 121 -18.79 7.34 16.27
N GLN A 122 -18.97 7.39 17.60
CA GLN A 122 -17.98 7.97 18.51
C GLN A 122 -16.67 7.19 18.47
N LEU A 123 -16.72 5.86 18.48
CA LEU A 123 -15.52 5.02 18.39
C LEU A 123 -14.83 5.16 17.04
N LYS A 124 -15.59 5.28 15.94
CA LYS A 124 -15.06 5.59 14.62
C LYS A 124 -14.26 6.89 14.63
N THR A 125 -14.79 7.96 15.20
CA THR A 125 -14.09 9.26 15.25
C THR A 125 -12.82 9.19 16.09
N ILE A 126 -12.86 8.50 17.23
CA ILE A 126 -11.66 8.27 18.05
C ILE A 126 -10.58 7.56 17.22
N LEU A 127 -10.92 6.42 16.59
CA LEU A 127 -9.94 5.69 15.78
C LEU A 127 -9.44 6.50 14.58
N ALA A 128 -10.29 7.28 13.93
CA ALA A 128 -9.88 8.11 12.80
C ALA A 128 -8.92 9.25 13.18
N VAL A 129 -8.94 9.70 14.43
CA VAL A 129 -8.05 10.77 14.92
C VAL A 129 -6.74 10.23 15.47
N PHE A 130 -6.75 9.04 16.10
CA PHE A 130 -5.58 8.48 16.79
C PHE A 130 -4.80 7.44 15.98
N TRP A 131 -5.28 7.04 14.81
CA TRP A 131 -4.60 6.14 13.89
C TRP A 131 -3.69 6.91 12.93
#